data_AF-A0A9D5M710-F1
#
_entry.id   AF-A0A9D5M710-F1
#
_cell.length_a   1.000
_cell.length_b   1.000
_cell.length_c   1.000
_cell.angle_alpha   90.00
_cell.angle_beta   90.00
_cell.angle_gamma   90.00
#
_symmetry.space_group_name_H-M   'P 1'
#
loop_
_entity.id
_entity.type
_entity.pdbx_description
1 polymer ?
#
loop_
_entity_poly.entity_id
_entity_poly.type
_entity_poly.pdbx_seq_one_letter_code
_entity_poly.pdbx_strand_id
1 'polypeptide(L)'
;MKKNLTEMVFILDRSGSMHGLEEDTIGGFNSMIERQKQEEGEALVSTVLFSNESKVLYDRLDVQKVEPMTSAQYSVNGCTALIDAIGQAIHHIGNVHKYAREEDRPEHTIFIITTDGMENASHRYSSDEVKKMVERQKSRYGWEFLFLGANIDAVESARKIGIAENRAVRYHNDSRGIALNYEAVSKTVRCMRSSEPIADGWKDAIEEDYRSRKANR
;
A
#
# COMPACT_ATOMS: atom_id res chain seq x y z
N MET A 1 8.73 3.69 -21.44
CA MET A 1 8.36 4.07 -20.06
C MET A 1 8.79 5.50 -19.83
N LYS A 2 7.99 6.31 -19.12
CA LYS A 2 8.35 7.67 -18.73
C LYS A 2 9.41 7.63 -17.64
N LYS A 3 10.59 8.17 -17.94
CA LYS A 3 11.68 8.25 -16.97
C LYS A 3 11.31 9.10 -15.78
N ASN A 4 11.70 8.68 -14.58
CA ASN A 4 11.45 9.36 -13.31
C ASN A 4 9.96 9.52 -12.93
N LEU A 5 9.05 8.75 -13.57
CA LEU A 5 7.65 8.69 -13.16
C LEU A 5 7.44 7.47 -12.26
N THR A 6 6.96 7.71 -11.04
CA THR A 6 6.60 6.68 -10.07
C THR A 6 5.10 6.64 -9.85
N GLU A 7 4.48 5.47 -9.93
CA GLU A 7 3.07 5.29 -9.58
C GLU A 7 2.94 4.58 -8.23
N MET A 8 2.38 5.29 -7.25
CA MET A 8 2.07 4.78 -5.92
C MET A 8 0.62 4.32 -5.87
N VAL A 9 0.40 3.05 -5.53
CA VAL A 9 -0.94 2.46 -5.43
C VAL A 9 -1.18 2.05 -3.97
N PHE A 10 -1.97 2.84 -3.26
CA PHE A 10 -2.37 2.55 -1.89
C PHE A 10 -3.62 1.69 -1.86
N ILE A 11 -3.58 0.60 -1.11
CA ILE A 11 -4.73 -0.25 -0.80
C ILE A 11 -4.89 -0.21 0.72
N LEU A 12 -5.79 0.64 1.18
CA LEU A 12 -5.97 0.98 2.59
C LEU A 12 -7.23 0.30 3.13
N ASP A 13 -7.03 -0.49 4.16
CA ASP A 13 -8.11 -1.13 4.91
C ASP A 13 -8.91 -0.07 5.68
N ARG A 14 -10.23 -0.08 5.47
CA ARG A 14 -11.23 0.69 6.23
C ARG A 14 -12.28 -0.27 6.80
N SER A 15 -11.91 -1.51 7.08
CA SER A 15 -12.79 -2.48 7.74
C SER A 15 -13.01 -2.11 9.20
N GLY A 16 -14.02 -2.69 9.84
CA GLY A 16 -14.35 -2.38 11.24
C GLY A 16 -13.22 -2.64 12.24
N SER A 17 -12.20 -3.44 11.90
CA SER A 17 -11.03 -3.67 12.77
C SER A 17 -10.15 -2.42 12.94
N MET A 18 -10.19 -1.48 11.98
CA MET A 18 -9.45 -0.22 12.03
C MET A 18 -10.11 0.86 12.92
N HIS A 19 -11.14 0.50 13.69
CA HIS A 19 -11.87 1.44 14.54
C HIS A 19 -10.97 2.10 15.60
N GLY A 20 -11.07 3.42 15.73
CA GLY A 20 -10.26 4.24 16.64
C GLY A 20 -8.92 4.68 16.05
N LEU A 21 -8.62 4.35 14.78
CA LEU A 21 -7.37 4.67 14.09
C LEU A 21 -7.61 5.49 12.81
N GLU A 22 -8.83 6.01 12.63
CA GLU A 22 -9.22 6.80 11.47
C GLU A 22 -8.39 8.07 11.33
N GLU A 23 -8.26 8.84 12.42
CA GLU A 23 -7.49 10.08 12.44
C GLU A 23 -6.00 9.84 12.17
N ASP A 24 -5.44 8.78 12.76
CA ASP A 24 -4.03 8.40 12.55
C ASP A 24 -3.77 7.96 11.10
N THR A 25 -4.69 7.20 10.51
CA THR A 25 -4.58 6.75 9.12
C THR A 25 -4.68 7.92 8.15
N ILE A 26 -5.68 8.79 8.33
CA ILE A 26 -5.88 10.00 7.52
C ILE A 26 -4.66 10.93 7.66
N GLY A 27 -4.26 11.23 8.89
CA GLY A 27 -3.15 12.13 9.19
C GLY A 27 -1.81 11.60 8.65
N GLY A 28 -1.56 10.30 8.82
CA GLY A 28 -0.37 9.63 8.30
C GLY A 28 -0.32 9.64 6.77
N PHE A 29 -1.42 9.28 6.10
CA PHE A 29 -1.52 9.35 4.64
C PHE A 29 -1.28 10.76 4.13
N ASN A 30 -2.00 11.76 4.66
CA ASN A 30 -1.88 13.15 4.23
C ASN A 30 -0.47 13.69 4.44
N SER A 31 0.13 13.42 5.60
CA SER A 31 1.51 13.84 5.89
C SER A 31 2.53 13.20 4.97
N MET A 32 2.32 11.94 4.56
CA MET A 32 3.18 11.27 3.59
C MET A 32 3.02 11.89 2.20
N ILE A 33 1.78 12.13 1.74
CA ILE A 33 1.53 12.79 0.45
C ILE A 33 2.17 14.18 0.39
N GLU A 34 2.05 14.99 1.44
CA GLU A 34 2.70 16.30 1.50
C GLU A 34 4.23 16.24 1.40
N ARG A 35 4.86 15.23 2.02
CA ARG A 35 6.29 14.98 1.81
C ARG A 35 6.58 14.59 0.36
N GLN A 36 5.79 13.69 -0.23
CA GLN A 36 5.97 13.27 -1.63
C GLN A 36 5.75 14.39 -2.65
N LYS A 37 4.96 15.42 -2.32
CA LYS A 37 4.82 16.63 -3.14
C LYS A 37 6.10 17.46 -3.19
N GLN A 38 6.96 17.36 -2.18
CA GLN A 38 8.23 18.09 -2.07
C GLN A 38 9.42 17.33 -2.67
N GLU A 39 9.25 16.04 -2.97
CA GLU A 39 10.31 15.22 -3.57
C GLU A 39 10.45 15.51 -5.08
N GLU A 40 11.67 15.43 -5.58
CA GLU A 40 11.94 15.54 -7.02
C GLU A 40 11.32 14.36 -7.80
N GLY A 41 11.10 14.58 -9.10
CA GLY A 41 10.47 13.61 -10.00
C GLY A 41 8.95 13.74 -10.08
N GLU A 42 8.33 12.96 -10.96
CA GLU A 42 6.89 12.92 -11.12
C GLU A 42 6.31 11.71 -10.40
N ALA A 43 5.13 11.86 -9.80
CA ALA A 43 4.40 10.71 -9.32
C ALA A 43 2.89 10.80 -9.51
N LEU A 44 2.31 9.61 -9.66
CA LEU A 44 0.88 9.39 -9.69
C LEU A 44 0.48 8.66 -8.41
N VAL A 45 -0.68 9.01 -7.88
CA VAL A 45 -1.26 8.41 -6.69
C VAL A 45 -2.60 7.78 -7.06
N SER A 46 -2.69 6.48 -6.83
CA SER A 46 -3.92 5.73 -6.82
C SER A 46 -4.20 5.30 -5.38
N THR A 47 -5.43 5.46 -4.91
CA THR A 47 -5.80 5.07 -3.54
C THR A 47 -7.14 4.34 -3.58
N VAL A 48 -7.12 3.09 -3.14
CA VAL A 48 -8.28 2.23 -2.99
C VAL A 48 -8.53 2.04 -1.50
N LEU A 49 -9.71 2.43 -1.04
CA LEU A 49 -10.18 2.15 0.31
C LEU A 49 -11.03 0.88 0.27
N PHE A 50 -10.80 -0.09 1.15
CA PHE A 50 -11.56 -1.34 1.12
C PHE A 50 -12.08 -1.78 2.50
N SER A 51 -13.27 -2.38 2.48
CA SER A 51 -13.84 -3.19 3.57
C SER A 51 -14.39 -4.47 2.95
N ASN A 52 -15.69 -4.78 3.08
CA ASN A 52 -16.38 -5.78 2.26
C ASN A 52 -16.60 -5.30 0.81
N GLU A 53 -16.36 -4.02 0.55
CA GLU A 53 -16.38 -3.39 -0.77
C GLU A 53 -15.14 -2.51 -0.98
N SER A 54 -14.74 -2.33 -2.24
CA SER A 54 -13.62 -1.45 -2.60
C SER A 54 -14.14 -0.15 -3.23
N LYS A 55 -13.57 0.98 -2.83
CA LYS A 55 -13.85 2.30 -3.38
C LYS A 55 -12.54 2.96 -3.82
N VAL A 56 -12.49 3.38 -5.08
CA VAL A 56 -11.37 4.19 -5.59
C VAL A 56 -11.56 5.63 -5.11
N LEU A 57 -10.62 6.14 -4.33
CA LEU A 57 -10.57 7.52 -3.87
C LEU A 57 -9.81 8.41 -4.86
N TYR A 58 -8.61 7.96 -5.25
CA TYR A 58 -7.77 8.61 -6.25
C TYR A 58 -7.40 7.58 -7.32
N ASP A 59 -7.44 8.00 -8.58
CA ASP A 59 -7.09 7.15 -9.73
C ASP A 59 -6.03 7.85 -10.56
N ARG A 60 -4.77 7.43 -10.38
CA ARG A 60 -3.59 7.95 -11.09
C ARG A 60 -3.51 9.48 -11.11
N LEU A 61 -3.86 10.09 -9.98
CA LEU A 61 -3.84 11.54 -9.86
C LEU A 61 -2.40 12.00 -9.67
N ASP A 62 -1.99 13.07 -10.35
CA ASP A 62 -0.72 13.72 -10.08
C ASP A 62 -0.61 14.04 -8.57
N VAL A 63 0.50 13.66 -7.94
CA VAL A 63 0.73 13.87 -6.51
C VAL A 63 0.49 15.33 -6.08
N GLN A 64 0.78 16.29 -6.96
CA GLN A 64 0.56 17.73 -6.71
C GLN A 64 -0.93 18.10 -6.61
N LYS A 65 -1.81 17.30 -7.21
CA LYS A 65 -3.27 17.51 -7.24
C LYS A 65 -4.01 16.66 -6.21
N VAL A 66 -3.30 15.82 -5.45
CA VAL A 66 -3.93 15.02 -4.40
C VAL A 66 -4.34 15.94 -3.26
N GLU A 67 -5.65 16.04 -3.07
CA GLU A 67 -6.24 16.74 -1.92
C GLU A 67 -6.09 15.90 -0.65
N PRO A 68 -6.00 16.54 0.53
CA PRO A 68 -6.00 15.83 1.79
C PRO A 68 -7.24 14.93 1.93
N MET A 69 -7.02 13.68 2.30
CA MET A 69 -8.08 12.75 2.69
C MET A 69 -8.83 13.32 3.90
N THR A 70 -10.16 13.23 3.86
CA THR A 70 -11.04 13.72 4.92
C THR A 70 -11.73 12.56 5.64
N SER A 71 -12.26 12.82 6.84
CA SER A 71 -13.09 11.86 7.60
C SER A 71 -14.40 11.49 6.89
N ALA A 72 -14.86 12.31 5.94
CA ALA A 72 -15.99 11.98 5.09
C ALA A 72 -15.64 10.94 4.00
N GLN A 73 -14.37 10.88 3.60
CA GLN A 73 -13.87 9.93 2.59
C GLN A 73 -13.41 8.61 3.22
N TYR A 74 -12.78 8.69 4.39
CA TYR A 74 -12.29 7.53 5.14
C TYR A 74 -13.09 7.36 6.43
N SER A 75 -13.90 6.31 6.45
CA SER A 75 -14.65 5.85 7.63
C SER A 75 -14.69 4.34 7.65
N VAL A 76 -14.54 3.76 8.85
CA VAL A 76 -14.45 2.31 9.01
C VAL A 76 -15.82 1.66 9.00
N ASN A 77 -15.94 0.48 8.38
CA ASN A 77 -17.18 -0.31 8.38
C ASN A 77 -16.93 -1.76 7.95
N GLY A 78 -17.89 -2.63 8.21
CA GLY A 78 -17.98 -3.93 7.54
C GLY A 78 -16.80 -4.87 7.80
N CYS A 79 -16.62 -5.78 6.85
CA CYS A 79 -15.68 -6.91 6.88
C CYS A 79 -14.40 -6.61 6.08
N THR A 80 -13.53 -7.60 5.88
CA THR A 80 -12.22 -7.42 5.21
C THR A 80 -12.14 -8.27 3.94
N ALA A 81 -12.36 -7.65 2.76
CA ALA A 81 -12.22 -8.26 1.44
C ALA A 81 -10.88 -7.84 0.79
N LEU A 82 -9.77 -8.20 1.45
CA LEU A 82 -8.40 -7.87 1.08
C LEU A 82 -7.99 -8.46 -0.28
N ILE A 83 -8.28 -9.74 -0.50
CA ILE A 83 -7.91 -10.46 -1.74
C ILE A 83 -8.61 -9.83 -2.94
N ASP A 84 -9.89 -9.49 -2.80
CA ASP A 84 -10.65 -8.80 -3.83
C ASP A 84 -10.14 -7.38 -4.09
N ALA A 85 -9.74 -6.64 -3.07
CA ALA A 85 -9.17 -5.30 -3.22
C ALA A 85 -7.85 -5.33 -3.99
N ILE A 86 -6.95 -6.26 -3.67
CA ILE A 86 -5.66 -6.43 -4.35
C ILE A 86 -5.86 -6.87 -5.79
N GLY A 87 -6.69 -7.89 -6.03
CA GLY A 87 -6.97 -8.38 -7.38
C GLY A 87 -7.55 -7.29 -8.28
N GLN A 88 -8.52 -6.52 -7.78
CA GLN A 88 -9.12 -5.40 -8.52
C GLN A 88 -8.10 -4.29 -8.83
N ALA A 89 -7.28 -3.90 -7.85
CA ALA A 89 -6.27 -2.86 -8.05
C ALA A 89 -5.21 -3.28 -9.09
N ILE A 90 -4.69 -4.51 -9.00
CA ILE A 90 -3.72 -5.02 -9.98
C ILE A 90 -4.34 -5.07 -11.38
N HIS A 91 -5.58 -5.55 -11.49
CA HIS A 91 -6.27 -5.61 -12.77
C HIS A 91 -6.51 -4.22 -13.38
N HIS A 92 -6.94 -3.25 -12.56
CA HIS A 92 -7.17 -1.87 -12.97
C HIS A 92 -5.90 -1.21 -13.48
N ILE A 93 -4.86 -1.14 -12.65
CA ILE A 93 -3.59 -0.49 -13.01
C ILE A 93 -2.93 -1.22 -14.19
N GLY A 94 -3.00 -2.55 -14.22
CA GLY A 94 -2.43 -3.35 -15.31
C GLY A 94 -3.12 -3.07 -16.64
N ASN A 95 -4.44 -2.88 -16.63
CA ASN A 95 -5.19 -2.48 -17.82
C ASN A 95 -4.84 -1.05 -18.25
N VAL A 96 -4.72 -0.12 -17.31
CA VAL A 96 -4.29 1.24 -17.65
C VAL A 96 -2.91 1.23 -18.32
N HIS A 97 -1.93 0.52 -17.73
CA HIS A 97 -0.57 0.43 -18.29
C HIS A 97 -0.51 -0.27 -19.65
N LYS A 98 -1.41 -1.24 -19.89
CA LYS A 98 -1.53 -1.96 -21.15
C LYS A 98 -1.93 -1.03 -22.31
N TYR A 99 -2.85 -0.09 -22.06
CA TYR A 99 -3.37 0.81 -23.09
C TYR A 99 -2.73 2.21 -23.06
N ALA A 100 -2.00 2.55 -21.99
CA ALA A 100 -1.20 3.76 -21.92
C ALA A 100 -0.10 3.74 -23.00
N ARG A 101 0.22 4.93 -23.51
CA ARG A 101 1.37 5.11 -24.39
C ARG A 101 2.65 4.81 -23.62
N GLU A 102 3.70 4.45 -24.34
CA GLU A 102 4.95 4.05 -23.69
C GLU A 102 5.56 5.20 -22.87
N GLU A 103 5.37 6.44 -23.31
CA GLU A 103 5.77 7.69 -22.65
C GLU A 103 4.88 8.09 -21.46
N ASP A 104 3.75 7.44 -21.26
CA ASP A 104 2.82 7.68 -20.13
C ASP A 104 2.87 6.55 -19.08
N ARG A 105 3.52 5.42 -19.42
CA ARG A 105 3.70 4.30 -18.50
C ARG A 105 4.79 4.66 -17.47
N PRO A 106 4.52 4.55 -16.16
CA PRO A 106 5.52 4.79 -15.12
C PRO A 106 6.76 3.91 -15.30
N GLU A 107 7.91 4.45 -14.91
CA GLU A 107 9.13 3.66 -14.79
C GLU A 107 9.07 2.75 -13.57
N HIS A 108 8.54 3.27 -12.46
CA HIS A 108 8.39 2.53 -11.21
C HIS A 108 6.91 2.45 -10.81
N THR A 109 6.49 1.30 -10.31
CA THR A 109 5.13 1.11 -9.76
C THR A 109 5.22 0.33 -8.47
N ILE A 110 4.67 0.91 -7.40
CA ILE A 110 4.70 0.33 -6.07
C ILE A 110 3.28 0.24 -5.51
N PHE A 111 2.93 -0.94 -5.02
CA PHE A 111 1.71 -1.20 -4.28
C PHE A 111 2.01 -1.18 -2.79
N ILE A 112 1.25 -0.40 -2.03
CA ILE A 112 1.34 -0.31 -0.58
C ILE A 112 0.02 -0.82 -0.01
N ILE A 113 0.07 -1.98 0.63
CA ILE A 113 -1.10 -2.67 1.19
C ILE A 113 -1.02 -2.55 2.70
N THR A 114 -1.98 -1.87 3.31
CA THR A 114 -2.07 -1.71 4.77
C THR A 114 -3.37 -2.32 5.26
N THR A 115 -3.29 -3.24 6.22
CA THR A 115 -4.44 -3.92 6.80
C THR A 115 -4.13 -4.41 8.20
N ASP A 116 -5.14 -4.40 9.07
CA ASP A 116 -5.06 -5.04 10.38
C ASP A 116 -5.99 -6.25 10.50
N GLY A 117 -6.93 -6.39 9.56
CA GLY A 117 -7.93 -7.44 9.52
C GLY A 117 -7.45 -8.72 8.83
N MET A 118 -8.04 -9.86 9.25
CA MET A 118 -7.92 -11.12 8.51
C MET A 118 -8.94 -11.13 7.37
N GLU A 119 -8.52 -11.53 6.17
CA GLU A 119 -9.40 -11.79 5.04
C GLU A 119 -10.59 -12.68 5.44
N ASN A 120 -11.82 -12.23 5.16
CA ASN A 120 -13.05 -12.95 5.51
C ASN A 120 -14.27 -12.64 4.61
N ALA A 121 -14.11 -11.85 3.55
CA ALA A 121 -15.24 -11.37 2.73
C ALA A 121 -14.99 -11.31 1.21
N SER A 122 -13.82 -11.72 0.73
CA SER A 122 -13.50 -11.79 -0.70
C SER A 122 -14.23 -12.94 -1.38
N HIS A 123 -14.77 -12.67 -2.57
CA HIS A 123 -15.53 -13.63 -3.38
C HIS A 123 -15.20 -13.59 -4.87
N ARG A 124 -14.42 -12.61 -5.36
CA ARG A 124 -14.10 -12.45 -6.78
C ARG A 124 -12.78 -13.10 -7.17
N TYR A 125 -11.81 -13.08 -6.27
CA TYR A 125 -10.48 -13.64 -6.49
C TYR A 125 -10.11 -14.61 -5.35
N SER A 126 -9.39 -15.66 -5.70
CA SER A 126 -8.68 -16.50 -4.73
C SER A 126 -7.27 -15.97 -4.44
N SER A 127 -6.70 -16.34 -3.28
CA SER A 127 -5.32 -15.98 -2.95
C SER A 127 -4.31 -16.48 -3.98
N ASP A 128 -4.54 -17.67 -4.56
CA ASP A 128 -3.67 -18.24 -5.60
C ASP A 128 -3.74 -17.46 -6.93
N GLU A 129 -4.92 -16.94 -7.29
CA GLU A 129 -5.06 -16.05 -8.44
C GLU A 129 -4.32 -14.74 -8.23
N VAL A 130 -4.53 -14.09 -7.07
CA VAL A 130 -3.81 -12.86 -6.72
C VAL A 130 -2.29 -13.10 -6.67
N LYS A 131 -1.84 -14.24 -6.13
CA LYS A 131 -0.43 -14.61 -6.13
C LYS A 131 0.15 -14.67 -7.54
N LYS A 132 -0.52 -15.35 -8.47
CA LYS A 132 -0.10 -15.40 -9.89
C LYS A 132 -0.08 -14.02 -10.52
N MET A 133 -1.03 -13.16 -10.17
CA MET A 133 -1.07 -11.77 -10.63
C MET A 133 0.15 -10.99 -10.12
N VAL A 134 0.41 -11.01 -8.82
CA VAL A 134 1.58 -10.35 -8.20
C VAL A 134 2.89 -10.83 -8.81
N GLU A 135 3.12 -12.15 -8.89
CA GLU A 135 4.34 -12.73 -9.45
C GLU A 135 4.54 -12.36 -10.92
N ARG A 136 3.45 -12.34 -11.71
CA ARG A 136 3.48 -11.87 -13.10
C ARG A 136 3.85 -10.39 -13.18
N GLN A 137 3.25 -9.53 -12.37
CA GLN A 137 3.53 -8.09 -12.44
C GLN A 137 4.97 -7.77 -12.02
N LYS A 138 5.47 -8.42 -10.98
CA LYS A 138 6.88 -8.33 -10.54
C LYS A 138 7.84 -8.74 -11.65
N SER A 139 7.65 -9.92 -12.23
CA SER A 139 8.58 -10.48 -13.21
C SER A 139 8.54 -9.80 -14.58
N ARG A 140 7.36 -9.34 -15.02
CA ARG A 140 7.16 -8.75 -16.36
C ARG A 140 7.40 -7.24 -16.39
N TYR A 141 7.03 -6.55 -15.31
CA TYR A 141 6.96 -5.08 -15.30
C TYR A 141 7.70 -4.45 -14.12
N GLY A 142 8.37 -5.24 -13.28
CA GLY A 142 9.16 -4.72 -12.16
C GLY A 142 8.32 -4.07 -11.06
N TRP A 143 7.03 -4.39 -10.96
CA TRP A 143 6.18 -3.83 -9.91
C TRP A 143 6.67 -4.29 -8.53
N GLU A 144 6.67 -3.37 -7.57
CA GLU A 144 6.99 -3.65 -6.17
C GLU A 144 5.72 -3.70 -5.33
N PHE A 145 5.74 -4.49 -4.27
CA PHE A 145 4.59 -4.69 -3.38
C PHE A 145 5.08 -4.68 -1.93
N LEU A 146 4.60 -3.72 -1.13
CA LEU A 146 4.81 -3.65 0.31
C LEU A 146 3.53 -4.06 1.03
N PHE A 147 3.68 -4.91 2.05
CA PHE A 147 2.58 -5.41 2.86
C PHE A 147 2.80 -5.07 4.34
N LEU A 148 1.95 -4.21 4.89
CA LEU A 148 2.00 -3.76 6.28
C LEU A 148 0.79 -4.33 7.02
N GLY A 149 1.04 -5.31 7.89
CA GLY A 149 0.00 -6.05 8.62
C GLY A 149 0.10 -5.87 10.14
N ALA A 150 -0.94 -5.37 10.81
CA ALA A 150 -0.83 -5.06 12.24
C ALA A 150 -1.03 -6.28 13.16
N ASN A 151 -2.17 -6.95 13.01
CA ASN A 151 -2.63 -8.02 13.92
C ASN A 151 -2.59 -9.42 13.31
N ILE A 152 -2.20 -9.53 12.05
CA ILE A 152 -2.10 -10.78 11.32
C ILE A 152 -0.67 -11.32 11.35
N ASP A 153 -0.50 -12.61 11.02
CA ASP A 153 0.79 -13.08 10.53
C ASP A 153 1.03 -12.44 9.16
N ALA A 154 1.50 -11.19 9.18
CA ALA A 154 1.66 -10.35 8.01
C ALA A 154 2.57 -11.03 6.98
N VAL A 155 3.57 -11.78 7.45
CA VAL A 155 4.50 -12.52 6.61
C VAL A 155 3.80 -13.71 5.95
N GLU A 156 3.06 -14.51 6.72
CA GLU A 156 2.33 -15.65 6.15
C GLU A 156 1.25 -15.19 5.14
N SER A 157 0.48 -14.16 5.49
CA SER A 157 -0.54 -13.58 4.61
C SER A 157 0.08 -13.01 3.33
N ALA A 158 1.15 -12.24 3.44
CA ALA A 158 1.90 -11.72 2.28
C ALA A 158 2.42 -12.86 1.39
N ARG A 159 2.97 -13.92 1.98
CA ARG A 159 3.49 -15.08 1.25
C ARG A 159 2.40 -15.81 0.46
N LYS A 160 1.18 -15.93 1.03
CA LYS A 160 0.02 -16.53 0.35
C LYS A 160 -0.37 -15.79 -0.93
N ILE A 161 -0.07 -14.49 -1.02
CA ILE A 161 -0.35 -13.64 -2.19
C ILE A 161 0.91 -13.28 -3.01
N GLY A 162 2.04 -13.96 -2.81
CA GLY A 162 3.25 -13.79 -3.64
C GLY A 162 4.14 -12.61 -3.26
N ILE A 163 3.93 -12.01 -2.09
CA ILE A 163 4.79 -10.96 -1.54
C ILE A 163 5.84 -11.62 -0.63
N ALA A 164 7.11 -11.25 -0.84
CA ALA A 164 8.23 -11.83 -0.11
C ALA A 164 8.32 -11.25 1.32
N GLU A 165 8.90 -12.00 2.24
CA GLU A 165 9.04 -11.60 3.65
C GLU A 165 9.82 -10.30 3.83
N ASN A 166 10.86 -10.06 3.02
CA ASN A 166 11.61 -8.80 3.02
C ASN A 166 10.79 -7.60 2.50
N ARG A 167 9.57 -7.83 2.02
CA ARG A 167 8.60 -6.81 1.58
C ARG A 167 7.32 -6.83 2.43
N ALA A 168 7.31 -7.59 3.52
CA ALA A 168 6.22 -7.65 4.47
C ALA A 168 6.71 -7.26 5.87
N VAL A 169 5.90 -6.51 6.61
CA VAL A 169 6.22 -6.10 7.97
C VAL A 169 5.00 -6.21 8.87
N ARG A 170 5.25 -6.64 10.11
CA ARG A 170 4.27 -6.61 11.18
C ARG A 170 4.47 -5.38 12.05
N TYR A 171 3.40 -4.66 12.36
CA TYR A 171 3.44 -3.45 13.18
C TYR A 171 2.40 -3.52 14.31
N HIS A 172 2.47 -2.64 15.31
CA HIS A 172 1.40 -2.52 16.31
C HIS A 172 0.28 -1.65 15.78
N ASN A 173 -0.97 -2.10 15.84
CA ASN A 173 -2.11 -1.29 15.36
C ASN A 173 -2.48 -0.17 16.33
N ASP A 174 -1.62 0.84 16.42
CA ASP A 174 -1.79 2.04 17.22
C ASP A 174 -1.21 3.25 16.50
N SER A 175 -1.47 4.44 17.03
CA SER A 175 -1.03 5.72 16.47
C SER A 175 0.48 5.75 16.19
N ARG A 176 1.28 5.16 17.09
CA ARG A 176 2.74 5.10 16.93
C ARG A 176 3.15 4.16 15.79
N GLY A 177 2.58 2.97 15.71
CA GLY A 177 2.86 2.01 14.64
C GLY A 177 2.42 2.54 13.28
N ILE A 178 1.25 3.18 13.19
CA ILE A 178 0.77 3.82 11.95
C ILE A 178 1.70 4.95 11.52
N ALA A 179 2.16 5.80 12.45
CA ALA A 179 3.11 6.87 12.14
C ALA A 179 4.43 6.30 11.57
N LEU A 180 4.97 5.26 12.18
CA LEU A 180 6.18 4.57 11.71
C LEU A 180 5.99 3.95 10.31
N ASN A 181 4.83 3.37 10.05
CA ASN A 181 4.50 2.81 8.73
C ASN A 181 4.57 3.87 7.64
N TYR A 182 3.89 5.01 7.83
CA TYR A 182 3.89 6.08 6.84
C TYR A 182 5.26 6.74 6.68
N GLU A 183 6.06 6.82 7.75
CA GLU A 183 7.45 7.29 7.66
C GLU A 183 8.32 6.36 6.83
N ALA A 184 8.28 5.05 7.11
CA ALA A 184 9.04 4.03 6.39
C ALA A 184 8.65 3.96 4.91
N VAL A 185 7.35 3.98 4.62
CA VAL A 185 6.82 4.01 3.25
C VAL A 185 7.26 5.30 2.55
N SER A 186 7.15 6.47 3.19
CA SER A 186 7.59 7.74 2.59
C SER A 186 9.07 7.72 2.20
N LYS A 187 9.94 7.20 3.09
CA LYS A 187 11.38 7.04 2.82
C LYS A 187 11.63 6.08 1.65
N THR A 188 10.89 4.97 1.61
CA THR A 188 11.00 3.95 0.56
C THR A 188 10.61 4.50 -0.79
N VAL A 189 9.45 5.16 -0.87
CA VAL A 189 8.95 5.77 -2.11
C VAL A 189 9.91 6.84 -2.59
N ARG A 190 10.45 7.69 -1.70
CA ARG A 190 11.46 8.68 -2.07
C ARG A 190 12.66 8.04 -2.78
N CYS A 191 13.24 6.98 -2.22
CA CYS A 191 14.36 6.27 -2.86
C CYS A 191 13.95 5.73 -4.24
N MET A 192 12.76 5.12 -4.36
CA MET A 192 12.27 4.63 -5.65
C MET A 192 12.06 5.75 -6.68
N ARG A 193 11.63 6.94 -6.27
CA ARG A 193 11.50 8.11 -7.16
C ARG A 193 12.85 8.56 -7.70
N SER A 194 13.93 8.34 -6.95
CA SER A 194 15.31 8.53 -7.40
C SER A 194 15.89 7.31 -8.15
N SER A 195 15.06 6.34 -8.53
CA SER A 195 15.45 5.07 -9.17
C SER A 195 16.40 4.20 -8.35
N GLU A 196 16.39 4.37 -7.02
CA GLU A 196 17.10 3.47 -6.11
C GLU A 196 16.21 2.26 -5.76
N PRO A 197 16.79 1.06 -5.60
CA PRO A 197 16.04 -0.10 -5.13
C PRO A 197 15.55 0.12 -3.69
N ILE A 198 14.44 -0.52 -3.33
CA ILE A 198 13.97 -0.52 -1.94
C ILE A 198 15.04 -1.19 -1.05
N ALA A 199 15.59 -0.40 -0.12
CA ALA A 199 16.62 -0.83 0.81
C ALA A 199 16.18 -2.05 1.63
N ASP A 200 17.12 -2.95 1.96
CA ASP A 200 16.83 -4.15 2.76
C ASP A 200 16.26 -3.79 4.15
N GLY A 201 16.76 -2.71 4.75
CA GLY A 201 16.35 -2.22 6.07
C GLY A 201 15.14 -1.26 6.07
N TRP A 202 14.35 -1.20 5.00
CA TRP A 202 13.23 -0.25 4.90
C TRP A 202 12.21 -0.36 6.04
N LYS A 203 12.10 -1.55 6.64
CA LYS A 203 11.16 -1.89 7.72
C LYS A 203 11.79 -1.96 9.11
N ASP A 204 13.08 -1.66 9.26
CA ASP A 204 13.82 -1.88 10.52
C ASP A 204 13.19 -1.15 11.71
N ALA A 205 12.82 0.12 11.53
CA ALA A 205 12.21 0.93 12.60
C ALA A 205 10.85 0.36 13.06
N ILE A 206 10.08 -0.21 12.13
CA ILE A 206 8.78 -0.84 12.44
C ILE A 206 9.01 -2.15 13.19
N GLU A 207 9.97 -2.97 12.75
CA GLU A 207 10.28 -4.24 13.41
C GLU A 207 10.88 -4.04 14.80
N GLU A 208 11.75 -3.04 14.97
CA GLU A 208 12.31 -2.66 16.27
C GLU A 208 11.22 -2.19 17.24
N ASP A 209 10.33 -1.32 16.78
CA ASP A 209 9.17 -0.90 17.56
C ASP A 209 8.27 -2.08 17.94
N TYR A 210 8.01 -2.98 16.99
CA TYR A 210 7.21 -4.17 17.23
C TYR A 210 7.81 -5.06 18.32
N ARG A 211 9.11 -5.38 18.19
CA ARG A 211 9.85 -6.25 19.12
C ARG A 211 9.98 -5.62 20.52
N SER A 212 10.37 -4.35 20.58
CA SER A 212 10.60 -3.64 21.86
C SER A 212 9.33 -3.51 22.70
N ARG A 213 8.18 -3.23 22.08
CA ARG A 213 6.90 -3.08 22.78
C ARG A 213 6.19 -4.42 23.04
N LYS A 214 6.55 -5.48 22.32
CA LYS A 214 6.10 -6.85 22.62
C LYS A 214 6.81 -7.43 23.85
N ALA A 215 8.08 -7.11 24.07
CA ALA A 215 8.83 -7.57 25.23
C ALA A 215 8.37 -6.93 26.56
N ASN A 216 7.62 -5.83 26.49
CA ASN A 216 7.11 -5.09 27.64
C ASN A 216 5.64 -5.43 28.01
N ARG A 217 5.11 -6.53 27.47
CA ARG A 217 3.78 -7.08 27.81
C ARG A 217 3.93 -8.51 28.32
#